data_AF-A0A0E0LPS2-F1
#
_entry.id   AF-A0A0E0LPS2-F1
#
_cell.length_a   1.000
_cell.length_b   1.000
_cell.length_c   1.000
_cell.angle_alpha   90.00
_cell.angle_beta   90.00
_cell.angle_gamma   90.00
#
_symmetry.space_group_name_H-M   'P 1'
#
loop_
_entity.id
_entity.type
_entity.pdbx_description
1 polymer ?
#
loop_
_entity_poly.entity_id
_entity_poly.type
_entity_poly.pdbx_seq_one_letter_code
_entity_poly.pdbx_strand_id
1 'polypeptide(L)'
;MPVRALRAMASATWISLLVVVALASAASAQLSPTFYDTSCPRAMSIITSAVTAAVNSEPRMAASLLRLHFHDCFVQASSTHNQRLVPF
;
A
#
# COMPACT_ATOMS: atom_id res chain seq x y z
N MET A 1 -4.30 49.66 -2.62
CA MET A 1 -4.75 48.53 -3.45
C MET A 1 -4.01 47.18 -3.27
N PRO A 2 -2.85 47.02 -2.57
CA PRO A 2 -2.14 45.74 -2.52
C PRO A 2 -2.78 44.70 -1.57
N VAL A 3 -3.46 45.14 -0.51
CA VAL A 3 -4.07 44.26 0.51
C VAL A 3 -5.27 43.45 0.02
N ARG A 4 -5.99 43.93 -1.01
CA ARG A 4 -7.13 43.21 -1.61
C ARG A 4 -6.65 42.09 -2.55
N ALA A 5 -5.59 42.34 -3.32
CA ALA A 5 -4.95 41.33 -4.14
C ALA A 5 -4.30 40.24 -3.29
N LEU A 6 -3.61 40.61 -2.19
CA LEU A 6 -2.99 39.65 -1.27
C LEU A 6 -4.02 38.72 -0.60
N ARG A 7 -5.20 39.26 -0.23
CA ARG A 7 -6.31 38.47 0.32
C ARG A 7 -6.94 37.52 -0.71
N ALA A 8 -7.09 37.95 -1.96
CA ALA A 8 -7.63 37.13 -3.04
C ALA A 8 -6.66 36.00 -3.46
N MET A 9 -5.35 36.28 -3.49
CA MET A 9 -4.32 35.28 -3.76
C MET A 9 -4.27 34.22 -2.64
N ALA A 10 -4.34 34.66 -1.38
CA ALA A 10 -4.42 33.74 -0.25
C ALA A 10 -5.68 32.85 -0.34
N SER A 11 -6.87 33.42 -0.60
CA SER A 11 -8.10 32.63 -0.73
C SER A 11 -8.04 31.61 -1.87
N ALA A 12 -7.45 31.96 -3.01
CA ALA A 12 -7.28 31.05 -4.12
C ALA A 12 -6.35 29.87 -3.77
N THR A 13 -5.27 30.12 -3.01
CA THR A 13 -4.40 29.04 -2.53
C THR A 13 -5.08 28.10 -1.54
N TRP A 14 -5.90 28.62 -0.63
CA TRP A 14 -6.68 27.80 0.30
C TRP A 14 -7.72 26.95 -0.41
N ILE A 15 -8.44 27.52 -1.39
CA ILE A 15 -9.40 26.79 -2.22
C ILE A 15 -8.71 25.67 -3.01
N SER A 16 -7.57 25.97 -3.64
CA SER A 16 -6.80 24.98 -4.39
C SER A 16 -6.31 23.83 -3.48
N LEU A 17 -5.82 24.16 -2.28
CA LEU A 17 -5.41 23.15 -1.28
C LEU A 17 -6.59 22.28 -0.84
N LEU A 18 -7.77 22.88 -0.56
CA LEU A 18 -8.97 22.14 -0.18
C LEU A 18 -9.43 21.19 -1.30
N VAL A 19 -9.37 21.62 -2.56
CA VAL A 19 -9.69 20.77 -3.72
C VAL A 19 -8.72 19.60 -3.83
N VAL A 20 -7.41 19.83 -3.67
CA VAL A 20 -6.41 18.75 -3.71
C VAL A 20 -6.63 17.74 -2.59
N VAL A 21 -6.91 18.20 -1.37
CA VAL A 21 -7.20 17.31 -0.22
C VAL A 21 -8.48 16.50 -0.44
N ALA A 22 -9.55 17.14 -0.94
CA ALA A 22 -10.80 16.46 -1.25
C ALA A 22 -10.58 15.37 -2.31
N LEU A 23 -9.83 15.67 -3.38
CA LEU A 23 -9.54 14.71 -4.44
C LEU A 23 -8.68 13.54 -3.94
N ALA A 24 -7.70 13.80 -3.08
CA ALA A 24 -6.87 12.75 -2.47
C ALA A 24 -7.70 11.84 -1.56
N SER A 25 -8.65 12.39 -0.80
CA SER A 25 -9.53 11.61 0.08
C SER A 25 -10.57 10.75 -0.67
N ALA A 26 -10.87 11.09 -1.92
CA ALA A 26 -11.76 10.33 -2.79
C ALA A 26 -11.05 9.18 -3.53
N ALA A 27 -9.71 9.12 -3.50
CA ALA A 27 -8.95 8.08 -4.17
C ALA A 27 -9.00 6.76 -3.37
N SER A 28 -9.46 5.69 -4.02
CA SER A 28 -9.40 4.32 -3.48
C SER A 28 -8.22 3.56 -4.08
N ALA A 29 -7.26 3.16 -3.27
CA ALA A 29 -6.14 2.30 -3.67
C ALA A 29 -6.26 0.92 -2.99
N GLN A 30 -7.06 0.04 -3.58
CA GLN A 30 -7.22 -1.33 -3.09
C GLN A 30 -6.18 -2.25 -3.73
N LEU A 31 -5.41 -2.94 -2.88
CA LEU A 31 -4.54 -4.01 -3.33
C LEU A 31 -5.35 -5.29 -3.54
N SER A 32 -5.03 -6.04 -4.59
CA SER A 32 -5.60 -7.36 -4.85
C SER A 32 -4.48 -8.41 -4.91
N PRO A 33 -4.64 -9.57 -4.23
CA PRO A 33 -3.68 -10.67 -4.34
C PRO A 33 -3.62 -11.28 -5.74
N THR A 34 -4.67 -11.09 -6.55
CA THR A 34 -4.80 -11.65 -7.90
C THR A 34 -4.42 -10.67 -9.02
N PHE A 35 -3.87 -9.50 -8.67
CA PHE A 35 -3.56 -8.44 -9.64
C PHE A 35 -2.65 -8.92 -10.79
N TYR A 36 -1.73 -9.85 -10.50
CA TYR A 36 -0.76 -10.37 -11.48
C TYR A 36 -1.17 -11.67 -12.15
N ASP A 37 -2.34 -12.24 -11.86
CA ASP A 37 -2.73 -13.57 -12.36
C ASP A 37 -2.75 -13.65 -13.89
N THR A 38 -3.04 -12.54 -14.57
CA THR A 38 -3.12 -12.46 -16.02
C THR A 38 -1.80 -12.03 -16.68
N SER A 39 -1.13 -11.02 -16.11
CA SER A 39 0.11 -10.45 -16.67
C SER A 39 1.35 -11.27 -16.34
N CYS A 40 1.35 -11.96 -15.19
CA CYS A 40 2.42 -12.85 -14.75
C CYS A 40 1.84 -14.03 -13.94
N PRO A 41 1.26 -15.04 -14.61
CA PRO A 41 0.58 -16.16 -13.93
C PRO A 41 1.51 -17.01 -13.05
N ARG A 42 2.82 -16.91 -13.27
CA ARG A 42 3.83 -17.62 -12.46
C ARG A 42 4.36 -16.82 -11.27
N ALA A 43 3.90 -15.58 -11.08
CA ALA A 43 4.44 -14.68 -10.05
C ALA A 43 4.47 -15.37 -8.68
N MET A 44 3.35 -15.94 -8.24
CA MET A 44 3.28 -16.63 -6.94
C MET A 44 4.26 -17.81 -6.85
N SER A 45 4.32 -18.65 -7.89
CA SER A 45 5.25 -19.80 -7.90
C SER A 45 6.73 -19.38 -7.82
N ILE A 46 7.10 -18.29 -8.50
CA ILE A 46 8.47 -17.75 -8.47
C ILE A 46 8.77 -17.23 -7.07
N ILE A 47 7.87 -16.43 -6.50
CA ILE A 47 8.02 -15.87 -5.15
C ILE A 47 8.17 -16.99 -4.12
N THR A 48 7.26 -17.98 -4.12
CA THR A 48 7.33 -19.11 -3.19
C THR A 48 8.65 -19.88 -3.35
N SER A 49 9.07 -20.19 -4.58
CA SER A 49 10.34 -20.91 -4.79
C SER A 49 11.55 -20.14 -4.27
N ALA A 50 11.60 -18.82 -4.47
CA ALA A 50 12.70 -17.98 -4.01
C ALA A 50 12.72 -17.87 -2.48
N VAL A 51 11.55 -17.67 -1.85
CA VAL A 51 11.42 -17.61 -0.40
C VAL A 51 11.83 -18.94 0.23
N THR A 52 11.36 -20.07 -0.30
CA THR A 52 11.73 -21.40 0.19
C THR A 52 13.23 -21.65 0.06
N ALA A 53 13.84 -21.29 -1.07
CA ALA A 53 15.29 -21.42 -1.24
C ALA A 53 16.07 -20.57 -0.23
N ALA A 54 15.65 -19.33 0.02
CA ALA A 54 16.27 -18.45 0.99
C ALA A 54 16.15 -18.99 2.42
N VAL A 55 14.98 -19.50 2.81
CA VAL A 55 14.74 -20.10 4.14
C VAL A 55 15.55 -21.39 4.31
N ASN A 56 15.66 -22.23 3.28
CA ASN A 56 16.47 -23.44 3.32
C ASN A 56 17.97 -23.12 3.46
N SER A 57 18.43 -22.04 2.83
CA SER A 57 19.82 -21.57 2.96
C SER A 57 20.08 -20.98 4.34
N GLU A 58 19.13 -20.23 4.91
CA GLU A 58 19.24 -19.63 6.24
C GLU A 58 17.90 -19.69 6.99
N PRO A 59 17.73 -20.65 7.93
CA PRO A 59 16.45 -20.84 8.63
C PRO A 59 15.97 -19.61 9.41
N ARG A 60 16.88 -18.73 9.85
CA ARG A 60 16.53 -17.48 10.55
C ARG A 60 15.77 -16.49 9.65
N MET A 61 15.89 -16.61 8.33
CA MET A 61 15.18 -15.78 7.36
C MET A 61 13.66 -15.90 7.51
N ALA A 62 13.13 -17.09 7.82
CA ALA A 62 11.71 -17.28 8.05
C ALA A 62 11.17 -16.41 9.19
N ALA A 63 11.90 -16.36 10.32
CA ALA A 63 11.55 -15.52 11.45
C ALA A 63 11.63 -14.01 11.11
N SER A 64 12.62 -13.61 10.31
CA SER A 64 12.77 -12.24 9.83
C SER A 64 11.58 -11.81 8.95
N LEU A 65 11.21 -12.64 7.97
CA LEU A 65 10.07 -12.41 7.09
C LEU A 65 8.75 -12.33 7.87
N LEU A 66 8.56 -13.20 8.86
CA LEU A 66 7.38 -13.17 9.71
C LEU A 66 7.30 -11.86 10.52
N ARG A 67 8.43 -11.40 11.09
CA ARG A 67 8.50 -10.13 11.82
C ARG A 67 8.19 -8.94 10.91
N LEU A 68 8.70 -8.94 9.68
CA LEU A 68 8.41 -7.90 8.69
C LEU A 68 6.93 -7.89 8.30
N HIS A 69 6.34 -9.08 8.07
CA HIS A 69 4.92 -9.20 7.79
C HIS A 69 4.06 -8.63 8.91
N PHE A 70 4.39 -8.95 10.17
CA PHE A 70 3.69 -8.34 11.31
C PHE A 70 3.92 -6.83 11.39
N HIS A 71 5.10 -6.33 11.06
CA HIS A 71 5.38 -4.89 11.06
C HIS A 71 4.52 -4.14 10.03
N ASP A 72 4.36 -4.69 8.83
CA ASP A 72 3.64 -4.03 7.73
C ASP A 72 2.12 -4.21 7.84
N CYS A 73 1.66 -5.37 8.36
CA CYS A 73 0.24 -5.69 8.41
C CYS A 73 -0.43 -5.40 9.77
N PHE A 74 0.32 -5.23 10.87
CA PHE A 74 -0.29 -4.90 12.18
C PHE A 74 -1.04 -3.56 12.17
N VAL A 75 -0.58 -2.59 11.37
CA VAL A 75 -1.23 -1.28 11.24
C VAL A 75 -2.46 -1.31 10.30
N GLN A 76 -2.60 -2.36 9.49
CA GLN A 76 -3.61 -2.45 8.42
C GLN A 76 -4.87 -3.24 8.80
N ALA A 77 -5.02 -3.66 10.06
CA ALA A 77 -6.21 -4.40 10.53
C ALA A 77 -7.50 -3.55 10.61
N SER A 78 -7.43 -2.23 10.36
CA SER A 78 -8.59 -1.32 10.41
C SER A 78 -9.33 -1.16 9.08
N SER A 79 -8.97 -1.91 8.01
CA SER A 79 -9.68 -1.87 6.74
C SER A 79 -9.89 -3.27 6.17
N THR A 80 -11.13 -3.73 6.25
CA THR A 80 -11.60 -5.07 5.92
C THR A 80 -11.36 -5.42 4.44
N HIS A 81 -10.63 -6.50 4.16
CA HIS A 81 -10.85 -7.28 2.93
C HIS A 81 -10.50 -8.76 3.14
N ASN A 82 -11.55 -9.58 3.02
CA ASN A 82 -11.58 -11.03 2.80
C ASN A 82 -10.22 -11.73 2.63
N GLN A 83 -9.56 -12.07 3.74
CA GLN A 83 -8.42 -12.99 3.76
C GLN A 83 -8.94 -14.42 3.53
N ARG A 84 -9.25 -14.76 2.28
CA ARG A 84 -9.31 -16.16 1.90
C ARG A 84 -7.87 -16.67 1.83
N LEU A 85 -7.41 -17.17 2.97
CA LEU A 85 -6.23 -18.02 3.18
C LEU A 85 -5.19 -17.93 2.06
N VAL A 86 -4.25 -16.99 2.15
CA VAL A 86 -2.89 -17.27 1.70
C VAL A 86 -2.33 -18.24 2.72
N PRO A 87 -2.16 -19.53 2.41
CA PRO A 87 -1.45 -20.42 3.30
C PRO A 87 -0.01 -19.92 3.33
N PHE A 88 0.42 -19.45 4.49
CA PHE A 88 1.82 -19.67 4.86
C PHE A 88 2.02 -21.18 5.04
#